data_AF-A0AA35SUV0-F1
#
_entry.id   AF-A0AA35SUV0-F1
#
_cell.length_a   1.000
_cell.length_b   1.000
_cell.length_c   1.000
_cell.angle_alpha   90.00
_cell.angle_beta   90.00
_cell.angle_gamma   90.00
#
_symmetry.space_group_name_H-M   'P 1'
#
loop_
_entity.id
_entity.type
_entity.pdbx_description
1 polymer ?
#
loop_
_entity_poly.entity_id
_entity_poly.type
_entity_poly.pdbx_seq_one_letter_code
_entity_poly.pdbx_strand_id
1 'polypeptide(L)'
;MMEFSMSGWLDKRGGLEATKRWKKRWCILSNHLLRYYKSDTDSNPAGTIFAEDIADVAPDEYESKKDSKHGFVFKILTRGRDYILNAPNQQKRDEWISRIRSLLQANREQDAAAPEVHYATVEVFPTRGIRITGEVSSVLIGQLTTTTAKTTKDERGWFSDQALPHASILNLFTQHGWSLATAFQSNSIPPNSTSATPSDTLIFTHSFNTPPIS
;
A
#
# COMPACT_ATOMS: atom_id res chain seq x y z
N MET A 1 -5.79 16.14 -12.67
CA MET A 1 -5.14 15.94 -11.35
C MET A 1 -5.86 16.89 -10.40
N MET A 2 -6.67 16.40 -9.47
CA MET A 2 -7.38 17.28 -8.53
C MET A 2 -6.37 17.90 -7.57
N GLU A 3 -6.25 19.22 -7.59
CA GLU A 3 -5.36 19.93 -6.69
C GLU A 3 -6.04 20.04 -5.32
N PHE A 4 -5.65 19.20 -4.36
CA PHE A 4 -6.11 19.30 -2.96
C PHE A 4 -5.35 20.40 -2.21
N SER A 5 -5.15 21.56 -2.84
CA SER A 5 -4.41 22.67 -2.26
C SER A 5 -5.32 23.56 -1.42
N MET A 6 -4.89 23.84 -0.20
CA MET A 6 -5.55 24.78 0.70
C MET A 6 -4.52 25.40 1.63
N SER A 7 -4.59 26.72 1.82
CA SER A 7 -3.72 27.43 2.74
C SER A 7 -4.50 28.41 3.62
N GLY A 8 -4.05 28.60 4.85
CA GLY A 8 -4.69 29.54 5.76
C GLY A 8 -4.09 29.54 7.16
N TRP A 9 -4.37 30.61 7.90
CA TRP A 9 -4.03 30.72 9.31
C TRP A 9 -4.95 29.85 10.17
N LEU A 10 -4.34 29.03 11.03
CA LEU A 10 -5.01 28.23 12.05
C LEU A 10 -4.32 28.41 13.39
N ASP A 11 -5.08 28.32 14.48
CA ASP A 11 -4.48 28.18 15.80
C ASP A 11 -4.25 26.71 16.10
N LYS A 12 -2.98 26.35 16.33
CA LYS A 12 -2.57 24.98 16.61
C LYS A 12 -2.28 24.80 18.09
N ARG A 13 -2.88 23.79 18.70
CA ARG A 13 -2.54 23.37 20.06
C ARG A 13 -1.22 22.58 20.07
N GLY A 14 -0.35 22.85 21.05
CA GLY A 14 0.83 22.03 21.31
C GLY A 14 0.47 20.62 21.79
N GLY A 15 1.29 19.64 21.39
CA GLY A 15 1.01 18.20 21.59
C GLY A 15 1.49 17.60 22.91
N LEU A 16 2.37 18.29 23.65
CA LEU A 16 2.81 17.84 24.97
C LEU A 16 1.96 18.51 26.05
N GLU A 17 1.70 17.82 27.16
CA GLU A 17 0.92 18.35 28.29
C GLU A 17 1.43 19.71 28.77
N ALA A 18 2.76 19.87 28.87
CA ALA A 18 3.41 21.11 29.27
C ALA A 18 3.28 22.27 28.24
N THR A 19 2.78 21.99 27.03
CA THR A 19 2.71 22.94 25.91
C THR A 19 1.33 23.06 25.27
N LYS A 20 0.25 22.71 25.99
CA LYS A 20 -1.16 22.81 25.54
C LYS A 20 -1.62 24.23 25.12
N ARG A 21 -0.71 25.21 25.03
CA ARG A 21 -0.96 26.56 24.51
C ARG A 21 -1.24 26.50 23.00
N TRP A 22 -2.17 27.35 22.58
CA TRP A 22 -2.47 27.61 21.18
C TRP A 22 -1.40 28.53 20.56
N LYS A 23 -1.02 28.25 19.32
CA LYS A 23 -0.09 29.06 18.55
C LYS A 23 -0.63 29.23 17.14
N LYS A 24 -0.72 30.47 16.68
CA LYS A 24 -1.05 30.80 15.29
C LYS A 24 0.00 30.22 14.34
N ARG A 25 -0.44 29.50 13.32
CA ARG A 25 0.39 28.84 12.31
C ARG A 25 -0.21 29.01 10.93
N TRP A 26 0.64 29.30 9.94
CA TRP A 26 0.23 29.26 8.55
C TRP A 26 0.26 27.81 8.11
N CYS A 27 -0.89 27.26 7.74
CA CYS A 27 -1.02 25.87 7.35
C CYS A 27 -1.21 25.78 5.83
N ILE A 28 -0.58 24.79 5.21
CA ILE A 28 -0.71 24.47 3.79
C ILE A 28 -0.96 22.98 3.65
N LEU A 29 -2.09 22.59 3.07
CA LEU A 29 -2.34 21.26 2.53
C LEU A 29 -1.95 21.29 1.05
N SER A 30 -1.02 20.44 0.63
CA SER A 30 -0.58 20.31 -0.76
C SER A 30 0.24 19.03 -0.93
N ASN A 31 0.17 18.38 -2.09
CA ASN A 31 1.03 17.23 -2.42
C ASN A 31 1.01 16.14 -1.34
N HIS A 32 -0.18 15.76 -0.84
CA HIS A 32 -0.36 14.77 0.24
C HIS A 32 0.32 15.12 1.58
N LEU A 33 0.62 16.40 1.81
CA LEU A 33 1.29 16.90 3.00
C LEU A 33 0.51 18.07 3.59
N LEU A 34 0.30 18.06 4.91
CA LEU A 34 -0.10 19.23 5.66
C LEU A 34 1.13 19.79 6.39
N ARG A 35 1.64 20.91 5.90
CA ARG A 35 2.74 21.65 6.51
C ARG A 35 2.21 22.82 7.31
N TYR A 36 2.90 23.17 8.40
CA TYR A 36 2.60 24.37 9.15
C TYR A 36 3.86 25.16 9.49
N TYR A 37 3.76 26.48 9.42
CA TYR A 37 4.86 27.43 9.50
C TYR A 37 4.62 28.45 10.61
N LYS A 38 5.68 29.10 11.11
CA LYS A 38 5.52 30.18 12.11
C LYS A 38 4.99 31.44 11.44
N SER A 39 5.47 31.75 10.23
CA SER A 39 5.02 32.81 9.33
C SER A 39 4.52 32.24 7.99
N ASP A 40 3.68 32.98 7.27
CA ASP A 40 3.32 32.68 5.87
C ASP A 40 4.46 32.95 4.87
N THR A 41 5.47 33.71 5.30
CA THR A 41 6.69 33.99 4.52
C THR A 41 7.85 33.02 4.79
N ASP A 42 7.68 32.09 5.74
CA ASP A 42 8.76 31.14 6.09
C ASP A 42 8.92 30.07 5.01
N SER A 43 10.16 29.78 4.61
CA SER A 43 10.46 28.69 3.68
C SER A 43 10.49 27.31 4.36
N ASN A 44 10.83 27.27 5.65
CA ASN A 44 11.00 26.02 6.41
C ASN A 44 9.78 25.75 7.31
N PRO A 45 9.14 24.57 7.19
CA PRO A 45 8.00 24.23 8.03
C PRO A 45 8.44 24.01 9.48
N ALA A 46 7.61 24.49 10.42
CA ALA A 46 7.72 24.13 11.83
C ALA A 46 7.29 22.69 12.10
N GLY A 47 6.55 22.08 11.17
CA GLY A 47 6.31 20.65 11.12
C GLY A 47 5.47 20.24 9.91
N THR A 48 5.46 18.93 9.68
CA THR A 48 4.78 18.29 8.55
C THR A 48 3.94 17.13 9.09
N ILE A 49 2.75 16.95 8.53
CA ILE A 49 1.90 15.78 8.71
C ILE A 49 1.74 15.14 7.33
N PHE A 50 2.13 13.87 7.22
CA PHE A 50 1.96 13.12 5.98
C PHE A 50 0.53 12.59 5.90
N ALA A 51 -0.12 12.68 4.74
CA ALA A 51 -1.49 12.21 4.60
C ALA A 51 -1.63 10.70 4.84
N GLU A 52 -0.58 9.92 4.56
CA GLU A 52 -0.48 8.49 4.88
C GLU A 52 -0.56 8.16 6.38
N ASP A 53 -0.17 9.12 7.23
CA ASP A 53 -0.24 8.98 8.68
C ASP A 53 -1.61 9.37 9.24
N ILE A 54 -2.43 10.09 8.47
CA ILE A 54 -3.74 10.58 8.90
C ILE A 54 -4.74 9.43 8.83
N ALA A 55 -5.29 9.06 9.98
CA ALA A 55 -6.33 8.05 10.07
C ALA A 55 -7.71 8.63 9.76
N ASP A 56 -8.01 9.82 10.30
CA ASP A 56 -9.29 10.51 10.12
C ASP A 56 -9.19 12.00 10.53
N VAL A 57 -10.23 12.77 10.21
CA VAL A 57 -10.38 14.16 10.62
C VAL A 57 -11.85 14.46 10.97
N ALA A 58 -12.06 15.13 12.11
CA ALA A 58 -13.40 15.43 12.62
C ALA A 58 -13.44 16.72 13.44
N PRO A 59 -14.62 17.35 13.60
CA PRO A 59 -14.81 18.42 14.58
C PRO A 59 -14.47 17.94 16.00
N ASP A 60 -13.90 18.83 16.83
CA ASP A 60 -13.68 18.56 18.26
C ASP A 60 -14.59 19.45 19.10
N GLU A 61 -15.82 18.96 19.34
CA GLU A 61 -16.82 19.70 20.12
C GLU A 61 -16.41 19.90 21.58
N TYR A 62 -15.65 18.95 22.14
CA TYR A 62 -15.23 18.99 23.53
C TYR A 62 -14.27 20.15 23.75
N GLU A 63 -13.25 20.28 22.90
CA GLU A 63 -12.31 21.40 22.99
C GLU A 63 -13.00 22.73 22.62
N SER A 64 -13.91 22.72 21.65
CA SER A 64 -14.68 23.92 21.25
C SER A 64 -15.53 24.50 22.39
N LYS A 65 -16.04 23.64 23.30
CA LYS A 65 -16.84 24.05 24.47
C LYS A 65 -15.98 24.54 25.65
N LYS A 66 -14.69 24.18 25.70
CA LYS A 66 -13.79 24.51 26.82
C LYS A 66 -13.23 25.92 26.76
N ASP A 67 -13.04 26.46 25.56
CA ASP A 67 -12.38 27.73 25.34
C ASP A 67 -13.19 28.57 24.36
N SER A 68 -13.81 29.65 24.86
CA SER A 68 -14.62 30.55 24.03
C SER A 68 -13.83 31.24 22.92
N LYS A 69 -12.49 31.29 23.01
CA LYS A 69 -11.63 31.84 21.94
C LYS A 69 -11.40 30.85 20.80
N HIS A 70 -11.59 29.56 21.04
CA HIS A 70 -11.35 28.49 20.06
C HIS A 70 -12.64 27.70 19.85
N GLY A 71 -13.66 28.34 19.26
CA GLY A 71 -14.98 27.73 19.06
C GLY A 71 -15.14 26.87 17.81
N PHE A 72 -14.13 26.82 16.93
CA PHE A 72 -14.21 26.13 15.64
C PHE A 72 -13.08 25.09 15.51
N VAL A 73 -12.99 24.21 16.51
CA VAL A 73 -11.92 23.23 16.63
C VAL A 73 -12.22 21.98 15.80
N PHE A 74 -11.17 21.44 15.19
CA PHE A 74 -11.15 20.13 14.58
C PHE A 74 -9.86 19.39 14.96
N LYS A 75 -9.92 18.06 14.88
CA LYS A 75 -8.83 17.15 15.22
C LYS A 75 -8.48 16.31 14.00
N ILE A 76 -7.19 16.26 13.70
CA ILE A 76 -6.60 15.31 12.75
C ILE A 76 -6.03 14.17 13.58
N LEU A 77 -6.61 12.98 13.42
CA LEU A 77 -6.16 11.76 14.05
C LEU A 77 -5.02 11.17 13.22
N THR A 78 -3.90 10.85 13.85
CA THR A 78 -2.77 10.20 13.16
C THR A 78 -2.28 8.97 13.91
N ARG A 79 -1.47 8.13 13.25
CA ARG A 79 -0.85 6.95 13.87
C ARG A 79 0.08 7.28 15.04
N GLY A 80 0.63 8.50 15.07
CA GLY A 80 1.57 8.94 16.10
C GLY A 80 0.92 9.82 17.17
N ARG A 81 0.46 11.01 16.79
CA ARG A 81 -0.17 11.96 17.71
C ARG A 81 -1.31 12.71 17.05
N ASP A 82 -2.30 13.11 17.83
CA ASP A 82 -3.39 13.92 17.30
C ASP A 82 -3.01 15.40 17.19
N TYR A 83 -3.52 16.05 16.15
CA TYR A 83 -3.34 17.47 15.92
C TYR A 83 -4.66 18.19 16.10
N ILE A 84 -4.73 19.02 17.13
CA ILE A 84 -5.89 19.87 17.42
C ILE A 84 -5.64 21.26 16.82
N LEU A 85 -6.57 21.70 15.98
CA LEU A 85 -6.51 22.93 15.19
C LEU A 85 -7.83 23.69 15.33
N ASN A 86 -7.76 25.02 15.43
CA ASN A 86 -8.91 25.90 15.46
C ASN A 86 -8.90 26.81 14.24
N ALA A 87 -10.04 26.86 13.54
CA ALA A 87 -10.26 27.73 12.40
C ALA A 87 -10.81 29.11 12.82
N PRO A 88 -10.68 30.14 11.98
CA PRO A 88 -11.23 31.47 12.29
C PRO A 88 -12.76 31.51 12.33
N ASN A 89 -13.43 30.58 11.65
CA ASN A 89 -14.88 30.44 11.63
C ASN A 89 -15.29 29.01 11.26
N GLN A 90 -16.58 28.71 11.43
CA GLN A 90 -17.17 27.40 11.11
C GLN A 90 -16.95 27.01 9.64
N GLN A 91 -17.16 27.93 8.71
CA GLN A 91 -17.00 27.67 7.27
C GLN A 91 -15.58 27.18 6.96
N LYS A 92 -14.55 27.86 7.49
CA LYS A 92 -13.15 27.48 7.28
C LYS A 92 -12.81 26.15 7.93
N ARG A 93 -13.35 25.86 9.12
CA ARG A 93 -13.21 24.54 9.76
C ARG A 93 -13.73 23.44 8.84
N ASP A 94 -14.95 23.62 8.35
CA ASP A 94 -15.63 22.60 7.54
C ASP A 94 -14.94 22.42 6.17
N GLU A 95 -14.40 23.51 5.60
CA GLU A 95 -13.56 23.47 4.40
C GLU A 95 -12.27 22.66 4.62
N TRP A 96 -11.53 22.90 5.72
CA TRP A 96 -10.33 22.12 6.07
C TRP A 96 -10.65 20.63 6.25
N ILE A 97 -11.72 20.31 7.00
CA ILE A 97 -12.17 18.93 7.21
C ILE A 97 -12.51 18.27 5.87
N SER A 98 -13.30 18.95 5.03
CA SER A 98 -13.72 18.44 3.72
C SER A 98 -12.51 18.15 2.83
N ARG A 99 -11.55 19.08 2.72
CA ARG A 99 -10.35 18.90 1.88
C ARG A 99 -9.47 17.75 2.36
N ILE A 100 -9.25 17.62 3.67
CA ILE A 100 -8.48 16.51 4.23
C ILE A 100 -9.21 15.18 4.00
N ARG A 101 -10.54 15.12 4.15
CA ARG A 101 -11.32 13.89 3.85
C ARG A 101 -11.24 13.49 2.39
N SER A 102 -11.36 14.44 1.46
CA SER A 102 -11.22 14.14 0.03
C SER A 102 -9.82 13.61 -0.30
N LEU A 103 -8.77 14.14 0.35
CA LEU A 103 -7.42 13.61 0.22
C LEU A 103 -7.30 12.17 0.73
N LEU A 104 -7.91 11.86 1.88
CA LEU A 104 -7.92 10.49 2.43
C LEU A 104 -8.67 9.51 1.52
N GLN A 105 -9.78 9.94 0.92
CA GLN A 105 -10.51 9.13 -0.05
C GLN A 105 -9.68 8.87 -1.31
N ALA A 106 -9.07 9.91 -1.87
CA ALA A 106 -8.20 9.78 -3.04
C ALA A 106 -7.00 8.86 -2.76
N ASN A 107 -6.39 8.93 -1.56
CA ASN A 107 -5.32 8.01 -1.17
C ASN A 107 -5.81 6.55 -1.13
N ARG A 108 -6.99 6.30 -0.53
CA ARG A 108 -7.58 4.95 -0.48
C ARG A 108 -7.93 4.42 -1.87
N GLU A 109 -8.43 5.28 -2.75
CA GLU A 109 -8.70 4.93 -4.15
C GLU A 109 -7.41 4.63 -4.90
N GLN A 110 -6.32 5.36 -4.65
CA GLN A 110 -5.03 5.10 -5.26
C GLN A 110 -4.40 3.80 -4.74
N ASP A 111 -4.50 3.52 -3.45
CA ASP A 111 -4.06 2.25 -2.84
C ASP A 111 -4.91 1.07 -3.34
N ALA A 112 -6.21 1.27 -3.53
CA ALA A 112 -7.11 0.25 -4.09
C ALA A 112 -6.99 0.11 -5.62
N ALA A 113 -6.49 1.13 -6.32
CA ALA A 113 -6.25 1.11 -7.76
C ALA A 113 -4.85 0.60 -8.12
N ALA A 114 -3.94 0.42 -7.15
CA ALA A 114 -2.73 -0.34 -7.38
C ALA A 114 -3.15 -1.77 -7.74
N PRO A 115 -2.76 -2.29 -8.93
CA PRO A 115 -3.15 -3.64 -9.31
C PRO A 115 -2.62 -4.63 -8.28
N GLU A 116 -3.49 -5.49 -7.76
CA GLU A 116 -3.05 -6.64 -6.97
C GLU A 116 -2.25 -7.54 -7.92
N VAL A 117 -0.92 -7.47 -7.80
CA VAL A 117 0.00 -8.29 -8.60
C VAL A 117 0.29 -9.55 -7.80
N HIS A 118 -0.24 -10.66 -8.28
CA HIS A 118 0.06 -11.98 -7.76
C HIS A 118 1.36 -12.47 -8.37
N TYR A 119 2.15 -13.17 -7.57
CA TYR A 119 3.41 -13.75 -8.00
C TYR A 119 3.36 -15.26 -7.93
N ALA A 120 4.03 -15.88 -8.89
CA ALA A 120 4.31 -17.30 -8.89
C ALA A 120 5.77 -17.52 -9.24
N THR A 121 6.44 -18.39 -8.50
CA THR A 121 7.81 -18.81 -8.79
C THR A 121 7.80 -20.26 -9.22
N VAL A 122 8.40 -20.55 -10.37
CA VAL A 122 8.61 -21.90 -10.86
C VAL A 122 10.11 -22.19 -10.88
N GLU A 123 10.54 -23.10 -10.03
CA GLU A 123 11.91 -23.63 -10.03
C GLU A 123 11.93 -24.90 -10.87
N VAL A 124 12.78 -24.92 -11.90
CA VAL A 124 12.92 -26.02 -12.84
C VAL A 124 14.21 -26.75 -12.55
N PHE A 125 14.10 -28.02 -12.17
CA PHE A 125 15.23 -28.91 -11.96
C PHE A 125 15.34 -29.82 -13.19
N PRO A 126 16.36 -29.64 -14.07
CA PRO A 126 16.42 -30.24 -15.41
C PRO A 126 16.15 -31.76 -15.49
N THR A 127 16.40 -32.49 -14.40
CA THR A 127 16.19 -33.95 -14.32
C THR A 127 15.39 -34.39 -13.09
N ARG A 128 14.94 -33.46 -12.25
CA ARG A 128 14.28 -33.79 -10.97
C ARG A 128 12.85 -33.30 -10.86
N GLY A 129 12.43 -32.40 -11.75
CA GLY A 129 11.06 -31.94 -11.78
C GLY A 129 10.92 -30.43 -11.64
N ILE A 130 9.79 -29.99 -11.09
CA ILE A 130 9.49 -28.57 -10.89
C ILE A 130 8.95 -28.31 -9.49
N ARG A 131 9.29 -27.14 -8.93
CA ARG A 131 8.65 -26.59 -7.73
C ARG A 131 7.90 -25.32 -8.09
N ILE A 132 6.70 -25.17 -7.58
CA ILE A 132 5.84 -24.01 -7.78
C ILE A 132 5.48 -23.42 -6.43
N THR A 133 5.74 -22.12 -6.28
CA THR A 133 5.40 -21.33 -5.09
C THR A 133 4.58 -20.10 -5.50
N GLY A 134 3.83 -19.54 -4.56
CA GLY A 134 2.92 -18.42 -4.82
C GLY A 134 1.48 -18.83 -5.10
N GLU A 135 0.68 -17.88 -5.57
CA GLU A 135 -0.79 -17.99 -5.66
C GLU A 135 -1.25 -18.58 -6.99
N VAL A 136 -0.82 -19.81 -7.25
CA VAL A 136 -1.15 -20.54 -8.48
C VAL A 136 -2.41 -21.38 -8.27
N SER A 137 -3.36 -21.32 -9.22
CA SER A 137 -4.60 -22.10 -9.14
C SER A 137 -4.32 -23.61 -9.20
N SER A 138 -5.15 -24.41 -8.52
CA SER A 138 -5.06 -25.87 -8.57
C SER A 138 -5.26 -26.43 -9.99
N VAL A 139 -6.01 -25.72 -10.83
CA VAL A 139 -6.20 -26.05 -12.24
C VAL A 139 -4.90 -25.92 -13.02
N LEU A 140 -4.20 -24.79 -12.87
CA LEU A 140 -2.91 -24.55 -13.53
C LEU A 140 -1.85 -25.56 -13.03
N ILE A 141 -1.80 -25.82 -11.72
CA ILE A 141 -0.93 -26.86 -11.15
C ILE A 141 -1.24 -28.24 -11.78
N GLY A 142 -2.52 -28.59 -11.90
CA GLY A 142 -2.94 -29.87 -12.49
C GLY A 142 -2.60 -30.02 -13.97
N GLN A 143 -2.46 -28.92 -14.72
CA GLN A 143 -2.08 -28.94 -16.14
C GLN A 143 -0.57 -28.97 -16.38
N LEU A 144 0.24 -28.53 -15.40
CA LEU A 144 1.69 -28.66 -15.45
C LEU A 144 2.13 -30.12 -15.31
N THR A 145 1.32 -30.94 -14.64
CA THR A 145 1.67 -32.31 -14.27
C THR A 145 0.80 -33.32 -15.02
N THR A 146 1.37 -34.44 -15.46
CA THR A 146 0.59 -35.52 -16.07
C THR A 146 -0.18 -36.30 -15.00
N THR A 147 -1.20 -37.06 -15.43
CA THR A 147 -1.97 -37.97 -14.58
C THR A 147 -1.13 -39.06 -13.90
N THR A 148 0.10 -39.29 -14.37
CA THR A 148 1.04 -40.27 -13.82
C THR A 148 2.11 -39.66 -12.91
N ALA A 149 2.32 -38.34 -12.95
CA ALA A 149 3.31 -37.66 -12.14
C ALA A 149 2.78 -37.39 -10.73
N LYS A 150 3.60 -37.62 -9.70
CA LYS A 150 3.17 -37.45 -8.31
C LYS A 150 3.37 -35.99 -7.90
N THR A 151 2.27 -35.28 -7.66
CA THR A 151 2.33 -33.96 -7.01
C THR A 151 2.33 -34.12 -5.49
N THR A 152 3.24 -33.41 -4.83
CA THR A 152 3.30 -33.35 -3.36
C THR A 152 3.36 -31.89 -2.95
N LYS A 153 2.65 -31.54 -1.87
CA LYS A 153 2.71 -30.21 -1.28
C LYS A 153 3.54 -30.29 -0.01
N ASP A 154 4.59 -29.50 0.08
CA ASP A 154 5.39 -29.32 1.29
C ASP A 154 5.32 -27.86 1.77
N GLU A 155 6.12 -27.52 2.78
CA GLU A 155 6.20 -26.17 3.36
C GLU A 155 6.68 -25.09 2.37
N ARG A 156 7.36 -25.48 1.29
CA ARG A 156 7.92 -24.55 0.30
C ARG A 156 7.02 -24.38 -0.91
N GLY A 157 6.14 -25.34 -1.21
CA GLY A 157 5.18 -25.22 -2.29
C GLY A 157 4.75 -26.56 -2.86
N TRP A 158 4.25 -26.52 -4.09
CA TRP A 158 3.91 -27.73 -4.85
C TRP A 158 5.14 -28.23 -5.58
N PHE A 159 5.42 -29.52 -5.47
CA PHE A 159 6.47 -30.19 -6.21
C PHE A 159 5.90 -31.30 -7.08
N SER A 160 6.40 -31.39 -8.30
CA SER A 160 6.20 -32.52 -9.21
C SER A 160 7.55 -33.06 -9.64
N ASP A 161 7.68 -34.39 -9.69
CA ASP A 161 8.85 -35.09 -10.21
C ASP A 161 8.97 -35.02 -11.75
N GLN A 162 7.97 -34.45 -12.42
CA GLN A 162 7.99 -34.26 -13.86
C GLN A 162 8.82 -33.03 -14.25
N ALA A 163 9.93 -33.28 -14.95
CA ALA A 163 10.68 -32.22 -15.59
C ALA A 163 9.89 -31.67 -16.79
N LEU A 164 9.78 -30.34 -16.87
CA LEU A 164 9.10 -29.65 -17.96
C LEU A 164 10.06 -28.71 -18.69
N PRO A 165 10.02 -28.64 -20.03
CA PRO A 165 10.71 -27.60 -20.77
C PRO A 165 10.19 -26.21 -20.38
N HIS A 166 11.09 -25.21 -20.35
CA HIS A 166 10.70 -23.81 -20.10
C HIS A 166 9.58 -23.33 -21.02
N ALA A 167 9.63 -23.70 -22.31
CA ALA A 167 8.59 -23.33 -23.27
C ALA A 167 7.20 -23.84 -22.87
N SER A 168 7.10 -25.05 -22.31
CA SER A 168 5.83 -25.60 -21.84
C SER A 168 5.29 -24.83 -20.63
N ILE A 169 6.16 -24.47 -19.69
CA ILE A 169 5.81 -23.69 -18.51
C ILE A 169 5.35 -22.29 -18.93
N LEU A 170 6.13 -21.60 -19.77
CA LEU A 170 5.83 -20.26 -20.27
C LEU A 170 4.50 -20.22 -21.02
N ASN A 171 4.27 -21.16 -21.94
CA ASN A 171 3.03 -21.22 -22.70
C ASN A 171 1.83 -21.43 -21.79
N LEU A 172 1.93 -22.33 -20.81
CA LEU A 172 0.83 -22.63 -19.91
C LEU A 172 0.52 -21.47 -18.96
N PHE A 173 1.55 -20.85 -18.36
CA PHE A 173 1.36 -19.66 -17.52
C PHE A 173 0.71 -18.52 -18.32
N THR A 174 1.18 -18.28 -19.55
CA THR A 174 0.62 -17.26 -20.45
C THR A 174 -0.85 -17.54 -20.80
N GLN A 175 -1.22 -18.80 -21.03
CA GLN A 175 -2.62 -19.20 -21.28
C GLN A 175 -3.55 -18.91 -20.08
N HIS A 176 -3.00 -18.88 -18.87
CA HIS A 176 -3.72 -18.53 -17.64
C HIS A 176 -3.51 -17.08 -17.22
N GLY A 177 -3.08 -16.22 -18.15
CA GLY A 177 -2.96 -14.77 -17.94
C GLY A 177 -1.68 -14.33 -17.22
N TRP A 178 -0.78 -15.24 -16.87
CA TRP A 178 0.47 -14.90 -16.21
C TRP A 178 1.51 -14.40 -17.22
N SER A 179 2.30 -13.40 -16.83
CA SER A 179 3.42 -12.88 -17.62
C SER A 179 4.74 -13.22 -16.95
N LEU A 180 5.75 -13.63 -17.71
CA LEU A 180 7.11 -13.82 -17.18
C LEU A 180 7.69 -12.45 -16.81
N ALA A 181 7.99 -12.24 -15.52
CA ALA A 181 8.61 -11.03 -15.01
C ALA A 181 10.14 -11.12 -15.08
N THR A 182 10.72 -12.26 -14.70
CA THR A 182 12.17 -12.49 -14.78
C THR A 182 12.50 -13.99 -14.77
N ALA A 183 13.70 -14.33 -15.24
CA ALA A 183 14.24 -15.68 -15.21
C ALA A 183 15.74 -15.64 -14.88
N PHE A 184 16.22 -16.52 -14.00
CA PHE A 184 17.63 -16.59 -13.62
C PHE A 184 18.01 -17.98 -13.11
N GLN A 185 19.30 -18.30 -13.19
CA GLN A 185 19.85 -19.52 -12.61
C GLN A 185 19.98 -19.39 -11.09
N SER A 186 19.61 -20.45 -10.37
CA SER A 186 19.64 -20.54 -8.92
C SER A 186 20.12 -21.92 -8.47
N ASN A 187 20.33 -22.07 -7.16
CA ASN A 187 20.62 -23.36 -6.54
C ASN A 187 19.56 -23.63 -5.48
N SER A 188 18.75 -24.67 -5.70
CA SER A 188 17.61 -25.00 -4.85
C SER A 188 17.63 -26.45 -4.40
N ILE A 189 16.97 -26.72 -3.28
CA ILE A 189 16.92 -28.04 -2.66
C ILE A 189 15.58 -28.71 -3.03
N PRO A 190 15.57 -29.71 -3.93
CA PRO A 190 14.35 -30.45 -4.25
C PRO A 190 13.93 -31.33 -3.06
N PRO A 191 12.66 -31.79 -2.99
CA PRO A 191 12.22 -32.73 -1.98
C PRO A 191 13.12 -33.98 -1.95
N ASN A 192 13.37 -34.49 -0.74
CA ASN A 192 14.24 -35.64 -0.50
C ASN A 192 15.72 -35.43 -0.85
N SER A 193 16.17 -34.18 -0.97
CA SER A 193 17.59 -33.82 -1.07
C SER A 193 18.01 -32.98 0.13
N THR A 194 19.25 -33.14 0.59
CA THR A 194 19.90 -32.26 1.57
C THR A 194 20.91 -31.31 0.93
N SER A 195 21.23 -31.53 -0.35
CA SER A 195 22.14 -30.70 -1.13
C SER A 195 21.38 -29.84 -2.12
N ALA A 196 21.86 -28.61 -2.30
CA ALA A 196 21.37 -27.70 -3.32
C ALA A 196 21.82 -28.19 -4.70
N THR A 197 20.91 -28.15 -5.66
CA THR A 197 21.16 -28.51 -7.06
C THR A 197 20.87 -27.31 -7.95
N PRO A 198 21.59 -27.15 -9.07
CA PRO A 198 21.26 -26.12 -10.05
C PRO A 198 19.82 -26.22 -10.52
N SER A 199 19.14 -25.08 -10.56
CA SER A 199 17.78 -24.91 -11.04
C SER A 199 17.65 -23.61 -11.82
N ASP A 200 16.70 -23.58 -12.74
CA ASP A 200 16.29 -22.33 -13.39
C ASP A 200 15.04 -21.80 -12.66
N THR A 201 15.09 -20.56 -12.19
CA THR A 201 13.98 -19.90 -11.50
C THR A 201 13.27 -18.95 -12.45
N LEU A 202 11.98 -19.18 -12.66
CA LEU A 202 11.08 -18.32 -13.43
C LEU A 202 10.11 -17.62 -12.48
N ILE A 203 10.05 -16.29 -12.51
CA ILE A 203 9.08 -15.51 -11.73
C ILE A 203 8.02 -14.98 -12.69
N PHE A 204 6.77 -15.28 -12.37
CA PHE A 204 5.59 -14.83 -13.11
C PHE A 204 4.77 -13.84 -12.28
N THR A 205 4.13 -12.92 -12.98
CA THR A 205 3.18 -11.95 -12.42
C THR A 205 1.81 -12.09 -13.07
N HIS A 206 0.75 -11.98 -12.27
CA HIS A 206 -0.64 -11.95 -12.73
C HIS A 206 -1.37 -10.80 -12.06
N SER A 207 -1.97 -9.90 -12.84
CA SER A 207 -2.78 -8.78 -12.33
C SER A 207 -4.25 -9.02 -12.66
N PHE A 208 -5.09 -9.15 -11.62
CA PHE A 208 -6.54 -9.23 -11.82
C PHE A 208 -7.11 -7.83 -12.05
N ASN A 209 -6.89 -7.21 -13.22
CA ASN A 209 -7.56 -5.95 -13.53
C ASN A 209 -7.83 -5.78 -15.03
N THR A 210 -9.00 -6.25 -15.47
CA THR A 210 -9.90 -5.47 -16.32
C THR A 210 -11.34 -5.92 -16.03
N PRO A 211 -12.24 -5.07 -15.51
CA PRO A 211 -13.66 -5.36 -15.56
C PRO A 211 -14.10 -5.51 -17.03
N PRO A 212 -15.12 -6.34 -17.32
CA PRO A 212 -15.64 -6.43 -18.67
C PRO A 212 -16.15 -5.06 -19.11
N ILE A 213 -15.70 -4.61 -20.29
CA ILE A 213 -16.34 -3.51 -20.99
C ILE A 213 -17.76 -3.97 -21.29
N SER A 214 -18.73 -3.36 -20.61
CA SER A 214 -20.17 -3.51 -20.86
C SER A 214 -20.55 -3.01 -22.24
#